data_AF-V7ER43-F1
#
_entry.id   AF-V7ER43-F1
#
_cell.length_a   1.000
_cell.length_b   1.000
_cell.length_c   1.000
_cell.angle_alpha   90.00
_cell.angle_beta   90.00
_cell.angle_gamma   90.00
#
_symmetry.space_group_name_H-M   'P 1'
#
loop_
_entity.id
_entity.type
_entity.pdbx_description
1 polymer ?
#
loop_
_entity_poly.entity_id
_entity_poly.type
_entity_poly.pdbx_seq_one_letter_code
_entity_poly.pdbx_strand_id
1 'polypeptide(L)' 'AGEVVLAGAQTDFCIAGTVKGALAEGLGVTVVSDAHSTLDTEGETATEIIARYNADFTDAGVTLVTTKALTGD' A
#
# COMPACT_ATOMS: atom_id res chain seq x y z
N ALA A 1 -17.93 9.72 0.20
CA ALA A 1 -16.69 9.83 -0.58
C ALA A 1 -16.50 8.52 -1.35
N GLY A 2 -15.74 8.54 -2.44
CA GLY A 2 -15.34 7.30 -3.14
C GLY A 2 -14.23 6.57 -2.38
N GLU A 3 -13.92 5.36 -2.81
CA GLU A 3 -12.83 4.54 -2.28
C GLU A 3 -11.95 4.02 -3.42
N VAL A 4 -10.66 3.84 -3.14
CA VAL A 4 -9.71 3.14 -4.02
C VAL A 4 -9.09 1.95 -3.30
N VAL A 5 -8.97 0.83 -4.02
CA VAL A 5 -8.27 -0.37 -3.56
C VAL A 5 -6.99 -0.51 -4.40
N LEU A 6 -5.83 -0.56 -3.73
CA LEU A 6 -4.53 -0.48 -4.37
C LEU A 6 -3.75 -1.79 -4.25
N ALA A 7 -3.20 -2.21 -5.38
CA ALA A 7 -2.26 -3.31 -5.58
C ALA A 7 -1.31 -2.94 -6.74
N GLY A 8 -0.15 -3.58 -6.87
CA GLY A 8 0.80 -3.33 -7.98
C GLY A 8 2.22 -2.97 -7.54
N ALA A 9 2.92 -2.14 -8.31
CA ALA A 9 4.32 -1.79 -8.04
C ALA A 9 4.67 -0.41 -8.60
N GLN A 10 5.65 0.31 -8.06
CA GLN A 10 6.46 -0.06 -6.88
C GLN A 10 5.87 0.49 -5.57
N THR A 11 6.11 -0.23 -4.47
CA THR A 11 5.60 0.07 -3.13
C THR A 11 5.94 1.48 -2.67
N ASP A 12 7.23 1.81 -2.73
CA ASP A 12 7.84 3.07 -2.32
C ASP A 12 7.72 4.19 -3.36
N PHE A 13 7.15 3.88 -4.53
CA PHE A 13 6.89 4.86 -5.61
C PHE A 13 5.40 4.95 -5.93
N CYS A 14 4.94 4.26 -6.98
CA CYS A 14 3.60 4.42 -7.53
C CYS A 14 2.50 4.14 -6.50
N ILE A 15 2.68 3.14 -5.63
CA ILE A 15 1.70 2.79 -4.60
C ILE A 15 1.66 3.90 -3.54
N ALA A 16 2.79 4.24 -2.92
CA ALA A 16 2.86 5.30 -1.91
C ALA A 16 2.41 6.68 -2.44
N GLY A 17 2.80 7.02 -3.68
CA GLY A 17 2.37 8.24 -4.35
C GLY A 17 0.87 8.29 -4.57
N THR A 18 0.27 7.18 -5.01
CA THR A 18 -1.19 7.08 -5.20
C THR A 18 -1.93 7.13 -3.87
N VAL A 19 -1.45 6.46 -2.83
CA VAL A 19 -2.00 6.54 -1.46
C VAL A 19 -2.05 8.01 -1.02
N LYS A 20 -0.92 8.71 -1.12
CA LYS A 20 -0.82 10.12 -0.71
C LYS A 20 -1.81 11.00 -1.48
N GLY A 21 -1.91 10.82 -2.80
CA GLY A 21 -2.85 11.56 -3.64
C GLY A 21 -4.31 11.28 -3.28
N ALA A 22 -4.68 10.01 -3.13
CA ALA A 22 -6.04 9.60 -2.81
C ALA A 22 -6.50 10.13 -1.43
N LEU A 23 -5.63 10.09 -0.43
CA LEU A 23 -5.90 10.68 0.88
C LEU A 23 -6.09 12.21 0.78
N ALA A 24 -5.27 12.90 -0.01
CA ALA A 24 -5.40 14.35 -0.21
C ALA A 24 -6.72 14.76 -0.91
N GLU A 25 -7.23 13.90 -1.79
CA GLU A 25 -8.55 14.05 -2.44
C GLU A 25 -9.72 13.63 -1.53
N GLY A 26 -9.46 13.18 -0.30
CA GLY A 26 -10.49 12.78 0.67
C GLY A 26 -11.16 11.45 0.35
N LEU A 27 -10.50 10.57 -0.41
CA LEU A 27 -10.97 9.21 -0.69
C LEU A 27 -10.65 8.27 0.47
N GLY A 28 -11.51 7.27 0.66
CA GLY A 28 -11.12 6.08 1.41
C GLY A 28 -10.02 5.32 0.66
N VAL A 29 -9.02 4.80 1.37
CA VAL A 29 -7.91 4.07 0.77
C VAL A 29 -7.78 2.72 1.45
N THR A 30 -7.77 1.67 0.64
CA THR A 30 -7.44 0.31 1.04
C THR A 30 -6.21 -0.16 0.26
N VAL A 31 -5.18 -0.66 0.93
CA VAL A 31 -4.00 -1.28 0.30
C VAL A 31 -4.02 -2.78 0.54
N VAL A 32 -3.82 -3.56 -0.52
CA VAL A 32 -3.72 -5.01 -0.47
C VAL A 32 -2.28 -5.41 -0.17
N SER A 33 -2.00 -5.58 1.12
CA SER A 33 -0.66 -5.72 1.73
C SER A 33 0.24 -6.81 1.16
N ASP A 34 -0.34 -7.84 0.55
CA ASP A 34 0.36 -8.97 -0.08
C ASP A 34 0.26 -8.95 -1.62
N ALA A 35 -0.29 -7.88 -2.21
CA ALA A 35 -0.45 -7.71 -3.66
C ALA A 35 0.22 -6.44 -4.20
N HIS A 36 1.17 -5.88 -3.46
CA HIS A 36 2.13 -4.93 -4.01
C HIS A 36 3.57 -5.36 -3.77
N SER A 37 4.50 -4.81 -4.57
CA SER A 37 5.91 -5.19 -4.50
C SER A 37 6.85 -4.04 -4.84
N THR A 38 8.15 -4.25 -4.66
CA THR A 38 9.23 -3.36 -5.08
C THR A 38 10.52 -4.16 -5.29
N LEU A 39 11.65 -3.47 -5.44
CA LEU A 39 12.98 -4.04 -5.63
C LEU A 39 13.85 -3.72 -4.43
N ASP A 40 14.90 -4.52 -4.22
CA ASP A 40 15.94 -4.19 -3.25
C ASP A 40 16.59 -2.85 -3.58
N THR A 41 16.98 -2.11 -2.55
CA THR A 41 17.78 -0.88 -2.65
C THR A 41 19.10 -1.05 -1.91
N GLU A 42 19.99 -0.07 -2.01
CA GLU A 42 21.25 -0.11 -1.25
C GLU A 42 20.96 0.00 0.25
N GLY A 43 21.05 -1.12 0.96
CA GLY A 43 20.90 -1.19 2.41
C GLY A 43 19.51 -1.58 2.94
N GLU A 44 18.53 -1.84 2.06
CA GLU A 44 17.19 -2.30 2.46
C GLU A 44 16.63 -3.26 1.41
N THR A 45 16.17 -4.44 1.85
CA THR A 45 15.54 -5.45 0.98
C THR A 45 14.12 -5.04 0.60
N ALA A 46 13.60 -5.57 -0.52
CA ALA A 46 12.22 -5.34 -0.94
C ALA A 46 11.20 -5.71 0.15
N THR A 47 11.48 -6.76 0.93
CA THR A 47 10.60 -7.18 2.04
C THR A 47 10.60 -6.16 3.18
N GLU A 48 11.76 -5.61 3.53
CA GLU A 48 11.88 -4.56 4.55
C GLU A 48 11.18 -3.27 4.08
N ILE A 49 11.35 -2.87 2.82
CA ILE A 49 10.66 -1.72 2.24
C ILE A 49 9.13 -1.93 2.28
N ILE A 50 8.64 -3.10 1.87
CA ILE A 50 7.21 -3.44 1.90
C ILE A 50 6.66 -3.38 3.34
N ALA A 51 7.38 -3.96 4.30
CA ALA A 51 6.96 -3.96 5.70
C ALA A 51 6.89 -2.54 6.28
N ARG A 52 7.90 -1.71 6.00
CA ARG A 52 7.94 -0.30 6.43
C ARG A 52 6.78 0.51 5.85
N TYR A 53 6.55 0.43 4.54
CA TYR A 53 5.45 1.17 3.91
C TYR A 53 4.07 0.67 4.35
N ASN A 54 3.90 -0.62 4.64
CA ASN A 54 2.65 -1.14 5.22
C ASN A 54 2.36 -0.54 6.61
N ALA A 55 3.41 -0.34 7.43
CA ALA A 55 3.28 0.38 8.70
C ALA A 55 2.92 1.86 8.46
N ASP A 56 3.65 2.55 7.58
CA ASP A 56 3.41 3.96 7.24
C ASP A 56 1.98 4.20 6.71
N PHE A 57 1.45 3.29 5.89
CA PHE A 57 0.08 3.34 5.39
C PHE A 57 -0.94 3.21 6.52
N THR A 58 -0.73 2.26 7.44
CA THR A 58 -1.59 2.10 8.62
C THR A 58 -1.61 3.38 9.46
N ASP A 59 -0.44 3.97 9.71
CA ASP A 59 -0.29 5.21 10.48
C ASP A 59 -0.95 6.41 9.78
N ALA A 60 -1.00 6.40 8.44
CA ALA A 60 -1.71 7.39 7.62
C ALA A 60 -3.24 7.18 7.57
N GLY A 61 -3.78 6.15 8.24
CA GLY A 61 -5.20 5.85 8.27
C GLY A 61 -5.73 5.06 7.06
N VAL A 62 -4.84 4.41 6.30
CA VAL A 62 -5.19 3.48 5.22
C VAL A 62 -5.65 2.15 5.82
N THR A 63 -6.69 1.55 5.25
CA THR A 63 -7.09 0.18 5.58
C THR A 63 -6.13 -0.80 4.91
N LEU A 64 -5.45 -1.65 5.68
CA LEU A 64 -4.66 -2.75 5.12
C LEU A 64 -5.43 -4.07 5.17
N VAL A 65 -5.44 -4.77 4.04
CA VAL A 65 -6.03 -6.11 3.91
C VAL A 65 -5.06 -7.04 3.19
N THR A 66 -5.20 -8.34 3.38
CA THR A 66 -4.57 -9.35 2.50
C THR A 66 -5.49 -9.60 1.31
N THR A 67 -4.93 -10.16 0.23
CA THR A 67 -5.70 -10.60 -0.95
C THR A 67 -6.78 -11.57 -0.51
N LYS A 68 -6.44 -12.50 0.39
CA LYS A 68 -7.38 -13.45 0.97
C LYS A 68 -8.56 -12.77 1.67
N ALA A 69 -8.28 -11.80 2.55
CA ALA A 69 -9.32 -11.06 3.26
C ALA A 69 -10.19 -10.23 2.31
N LEU A 70 -9.62 -9.75 1.20
CA LEU A 70 -10.34 -8.97 0.18
C LEU A 70 -11.25 -9.84 -0.71
N THR A 71 -10.79 -11.02 -1.15
CA THR A 71 -11.56 -11.87 -2.10
C THR A 71 -12.46 -12.88 -1.42
N GLY A 72 -12.18 -13.25 -0.17
CA GLY A 72 -12.99 -14.19 0.61
C GLY A 72 -12.73 -15.68 0.31
N ASP A 73 -11.65 -16.01 -0.40
CA ASP A 73 -11.23 -17.39 -0.73
C ASP A 73 -10.40 -18.06 0.38
#